data_AF-A0A1H2H7H8-F1
#
_entry.id   AF-A0A1H2H7H8-F1
#
_cell.length_a   1.000
_cell.length_b   1.000
_cell.length_c   1.000
_cell.angle_alpha   90.00
_cell.angle_beta   90.00
_cell.angle_gamma   90.00
#
_symmetry.space_group_name_H-M   'P 1'
#
loop_
_entity.id
_entity.type
_entity.pdbx_description
1 polymer ?
#
loop_
_entity_poly.entity_id
_entity_poly.type
_entity_poly.pdbx_seq_one_letter_code
_entity_poly.pdbx_strand_id
1 'polypeptide(L)'
;MLSQQAMESVQQQVREMSNLGIPEAQAREMLTLMIQNRVREQSRIHVQQVVMDTARAGLPTEPVMSKAIEGMAKQAKEQQIISAMKAVKSRYAYANQFAKSLSDDKKNINSITQALADSLAAGMNTKDLETVRTQLQVRTQSRQQTKNKAENEQLAMQTMLTVRTMSRLGVRTSDVSDILCQSLQNKYSHQEIKQLRSQIAQQTHQASSRQVARQHAKSIGKGGKSDNDSSGGVSGVSGSGSGGGGGCGGGGGGGNGGGGGNGGGVSQAHF
;
A
#
# COMPACT_ATOMS: atom_id res chain seq x y z
N MET A 1 -22.21 -23.41 -20.76
CA MET A 1 -21.21 -24.28 -21.42
C MET A 1 -20.52 -23.46 -22.51
N LEU A 2 -19.19 -23.40 -22.52
CA LEU A 2 -18.42 -22.74 -23.59
C LEU A 2 -18.48 -23.59 -24.87
N SER A 3 -18.47 -22.96 -26.05
CA SER A 3 -18.34 -23.71 -27.30
C SER A 3 -16.95 -24.34 -27.43
N GLN A 4 -16.83 -25.41 -28.22
CA GLN A 4 -15.55 -26.09 -28.46
C GLN A 4 -14.50 -25.13 -29.05
N GLN A 5 -14.90 -24.32 -30.03
CA GLN A 5 -14.06 -23.26 -30.61
C GLN A 5 -13.60 -22.22 -29.57
N ALA A 6 -14.47 -21.84 -28.63
CA ALA A 6 -14.12 -20.90 -27.57
C ALA A 6 -13.10 -21.50 -26.59
N MET A 7 -13.22 -22.79 -26.27
CA MET A 7 -12.26 -23.48 -25.41
C MET A 7 -10.88 -23.62 -26.07
N GLU A 8 -10.83 -23.94 -27.36
CA GLU A 8 -9.58 -24.01 -28.13
C GLU A 8 -8.87 -22.65 -28.19
N SER A 9 -9.64 -21.58 -28.45
CA SER A 9 -9.11 -20.21 -28.45
C SER A 9 -8.51 -19.82 -27.09
N VAL A 10 -9.19 -20.14 -25.98
CA VAL A 10 -8.65 -19.90 -24.62
C VAL A 10 -7.37 -20.68 -24.41
N GLN A 11 -7.29 -21.95 -24.80
CA GLN A 11 -6.08 -22.76 -24.63
C GLN A 11 -4.89 -22.21 -25.42
N GLN A 12 -5.12 -21.67 -26.63
CA GLN A 12 -4.06 -21.03 -27.42
C GLN A 12 -3.57 -19.74 -26.73
N GLN A 13 -4.48 -18.89 -26.29
CA GLN A 13 -4.15 -17.63 -25.61
C GLN A 13 -3.44 -17.87 -24.27
N VAL A 14 -3.86 -18.86 -23.50
CA VAL A 14 -3.17 -19.24 -22.25
C VAL A 14 -1.74 -19.67 -22.53
N ARG A 15 -1.49 -20.44 -23.59
CA ARG A 15 -0.12 -20.83 -23.98
C ARG A 15 0.73 -19.63 -24.35
N GLU A 16 0.18 -18.69 -25.11
CA GLU A 16 0.89 -17.44 -25.45
C GLU A 16 1.26 -16.63 -24.20
N MET A 17 0.33 -16.49 -23.25
CA MET A 17 0.57 -15.80 -21.98
C MET A 17 1.58 -16.56 -21.09
N SER A 18 1.52 -17.88 -21.06
CA SER A 18 2.45 -18.77 -20.33
C SER A 18 3.89 -18.59 -20.80
N ASN A 19 4.09 -18.44 -22.12
CA ASN A 19 5.41 -18.17 -22.71
C ASN A 19 6.04 -16.85 -22.22
N LEU A 20 5.24 -15.93 -21.68
CA LEU A 20 5.70 -14.68 -21.04
C LEU A 20 5.84 -14.80 -19.51
N GLY A 21 5.72 -16.00 -18.95
CA GLY A 21 5.81 -16.25 -17.50
C GLY A 21 4.53 -15.90 -16.73
N ILE A 22 3.38 -15.76 -17.41
CA ILE A 22 2.10 -15.51 -16.75
C ILE A 22 1.50 -16.85 -16.27
N PRO A 23 1.05 -16.98 -15.01
CA PRO A 23 0.50 -18.24 -14.51
C PRO A 23 -0.74 -18.71 -15.28
N GLU A 24 -0.68 -19.93 -15.82
CA GLU A 24 -1.72 -20.47 -16.70
C GLU A 24 -3.10 -20.54 -16.06
N ALA A 25 -3.18 -20.92 -14.79
CA ALA A 25 -4.45 -21.02 -14.07
C ALA A 25 -5.18 -19.68 -14.02
N GLN A 26 -4.47 -18.60 -13.69
CA GLN A 26 -5.02 -17.24 -13.59
C GLN A 26 -5.38 -16.68 -14.98
N ALA A 27 -4.52 -16.91 -15.97
CA ALA A 27 -4.81 -16.52 -17.36
C ALA A 27 -6.07 -17.22 -17.88
N ARG A 28 -6.20 -18.52 -17.64
CA ARG A 28 -7.36 -19.32 -18.05
C ARG A 28 -8.65 -18.86 -17.38
N GLU A 29 -8.60 -18.59 -16.08
CA GLU A 29 -9.74 -18.07 -15.33
C GLU A 29 -10.20 -16.73 -15.90
N MET A 30 -9.28 -15.77 -16.06
CA MET A 30 -9.59 -14.46 -16.61
C MET A 30 -10.24 -14.59 -18.00
N LEU A 31 -9.63 -15.32 -18.93
CA LEU A 31 -10.13 -15.49 -20.29
C LEU A 31 -11.50 -16.19 -20.35
N THR A 32 -11.69 -17.20 -19.50
CA THR A 32 -12.97 -17.90 -19.37
C THR A 32 -14.07 -16.94 -18.91
N LEU A 33 -13.78 -16.11 -17.90
CA LEU A 33 -14.72 -15.10 -17.40
C LEU A 33 -15.05 -14.05 -18.47
N MET A 34 -14.09 -13.65 -19.31
CA MET A 34 -14.36 -12.70 -20.39
C MET A 34 -15.39 -13.24 -21.39
N ILE A 35 -15.33 -14.53 -21.72
CA ILE A 35 -16.29 -15.18 -22.63
C ILE A 35 -17.65 -15.31 -21.95
N GLN A 36 -17.68 -15.73 -20.69
CA GLN A 36 -18.94 -15.87 -19.92
C GLN A 36 -19.67 -14.54 -19.76
N ASN A 37 -18.92 -13.45 -19.54
CA ASN A 37 -19.45 -12.10 -19.43
C ASN A 37 -19.69 -11.43 -20.78
N ARG A 38 -19.52 -12.16 -21.89
CA ARG A 38 -19.74 -11.68 -23.27
C ARG A 38 -18.95 -10.41 -23.59
N VAL A 39 -17.75 -10.29 -23.03
CA VAL A 39 -16.86 -9.15 -23.30
C VAL A 39 -16.53 -9.14 -24.79
N ARG A 40 -16.68 -7.97 -25.42
CA ARG A 40 -16.40 -7.77 -26.85
C ARG A 40 -14.97 -8.15 -27.20
N GLU A 41 -14.77 -8.69 -28.39
CA GLU A 41 -13.47 -9.21 -28.84
C GLU A 41 -12.34 -8.16 -28.74
N GLN A 42 -12.60 -6.94 -29.19
CA GLN A 42 -11.64 -5.83 -29.08
C GLN A 42 -11.24 -5.56 -27.61
N SER A 43 -12.20 -5.63 -26.69
CA SER A 43 -11.95 -5.47 -25.26
C SER A 43 -11.16 -6.66 -24.69
N ARG A 44 -11.39 -7.89 -25.18
CA ARG A 44 -10.59 -9.08 -24.83
C ARG A 44 -9.13 -8.92 -25.19
N ILE A 45 -8.86 -8.51 -26.43
CA ILE A 45 -7.51 -8.23 -26.93
C ILE A 45 -6.82 -7.16 -26.06
N HIS A 46 -7.52 -6.07 -25.73
CA HIS A 46 -6.94 -5.02 -24.88
C HIS A 46 -6.62 -5.49 -23.46
N VAL A 47 -7.49 -6.27 -22.83
CA VAL A 47 -7.24 -6.85 -21.49
C VAL A 47 -6.01 -7.76 -21.53
N GLN A 48 -5.93 -8.65 -22.52
CA GLN A 48 -4.76 -9.52 -22.73
C GLN A 48 -3.48 -8.70 -22.92
N GLN A 49 -3.50 -7.70 -23.80
CA GLN A 49 -2.33 -6.86 -24.07
C GLN A 49 -1.84 -6.16 -22.80
N VAL A 50 -2.74 -5.63 -21.95
CA VAL A 50 -2.34 -4.98 -20.69
C VAL A 50 -1.63 -5.96 -19.76
N VAL A 51 -2.08 -7.22 -19.68
CA VAL A 51 -1.41 -8.25 -18.87
C VAL A 51 -0.06 -8.65 -19.47
N MET A 52 0.00 -8.90 -20.78
CA MET A 52 1.23 -9.27 -21.48
C MET A 52 2.29 -8.16 -21.38
N ASP A 53 1.89 -6.88 -21.54
CA ASP A 53 2.80 -5.76 -21.36
C ASP A 53 3.28 -5.61 -19.91
N THR A 54 2.45 -6.00 -18.93
CA THR A 54 2.85 -6.04 -17.52
C THR A 54 3.93 -7.10 -17.31
N ALA A 55 3.75 -8.29 -17.89
CA ALA A 55 4.74 -9.37 -17.86
C ALA A 55 6.06 -8.97 -18.54
N ARG A 56 5.99 -8.39 -19.75
CA ARG A 56 7.17 -7.89 -20.50
C ARG A 56 7.95 -6.82 -19.74
N ALA A 57 7.26 -5.99 -18.95
CA ALA A 57 7.88 -5.00 -18.09
C ALA A 57 8.52 -5.60 -16.81
N GLY A 58 8.43 -6.92 -16.61
CA GLY A 58 8.91 -7.61 -15.42
C GLY A 58 8.11 -7.25 -14.16
N LEU A 59 6.84 -6.86 -14.31
CA LEU A 59 5.95 -6.49 -13.21
C LEU A 59 5.04 -7.67 -12.82
N PRO A 60 4.55 -7.74 -11.57
CA PRO A 60 3.60 -8.78 -11.18
C PRO A 60 2.29 -8.62 -11.96
N THR A 61 1.85 -9.71 -12.59
CA THR A 61 0.66 -9.74 -13.45
C THR A 61 -0.62 -10.04 -12.65
N GLU A 62 -0.50 -10.73 -11.51
CA GLU A 62 -1.62 -11.09 -10.64
C GLU A 62 -2.48 -9.88 -10.26
N PRO A 63 -1.94 -8.74 -9.79
CA PRO A 63 -2.78 -7.59 -9.42
C PRO A 63 -3.58 -7.02 -10.60
N VAL A 64 -3.03 -7.10 -11.81
CA VAL A 64 -3.66 -6.60 -13.04
C VAL A 64 -4.77 -7.55 -13.48
N MET A 65 -4.53 -8.87 -13.45
CA MET A 65 -5.54 -9.89 -13.76
C MET A 65 -6.66 -9.89 -12.72
N SER A 66 -6.33 -9.84 -11.42
CA SER A 66 -7.29 -9.74 -10.32
C SER A 66 -8.20 -8.53 -10.49
N LYS A 67 -7.68 -7.39 -11.00
CA LYS A 67 -8.52 -6.22 -11.31
C LYS A 67 -9.49 -6.46 -12.46
N ALA A 68 -9.08 -7.22 -13.47
CA ALA A 68 -9.96 -7.62 -14.56
C ALA A 68 -11.09 -8.53 -14.05
N ILE A 69 -10.74 -9.56 -13.29
CA ILE A 69 -11.65 -10.53 -12.68
C ILE A 69 -12.66 -9.84 -11.76
N GLU A 70 -12.18 -8.97 -10.87
CA GLU A 70 -13.03 -8.16 -9.98
C GLU A 70 -14.00 -7.28 -10.76
N GLY A 71 -13.52 -6.62 -11.82
CA GLY A 71 -14.35 -5.77 -12.68
C GLY A 71 -15.45 -6.55 -13.39
N MET A 72 -15.14 -7.74 -13.89
CA MET A 72 -16.13 -8.64 -14.52
C MET A 72 -17.16 -9.15 -13.51
N ALA A 73 -16.70 -9.58 -12.32
CA ALA A 73 -17.59 -10.02 -11.25
C ALA A 73 -18.57 -8.93 -10.79
N LYS A 74 -18.13 -7.66 -10.83
CA LYS A 74 -18.96 -6.48 -10.54
C LYS A 74 -19.77 -5.98 -11.73
N GLN A 75 -19.71 -6.67 -12.88
CA GLN A 75 -20.37 -6.27 -14.13
C GLN A 75 -20.04 -4.83 -14.54
N ALA A 76 -18.83 -4.37 -14.27
CA ALA A 76 -18.37 -3.04 -14.66
C ALA A 76 -18.28 -2.94 -16.19
N LYS A 77 -18.38 -1.72 -16.72
CA LYS A 77 -18.23 -1.51 -18.16
C LYS A 77 -16.82 -1.88 -18.60
N GLU A 78 -16.67 -2.53 -19.75
CA GLU A 78 -15.38 -3.01 -20.28
C GLU A 78 -14.27 -1.93 -20.24
N GLN A 79 -14.60 -0.70 -20.62
CA GLN A 79 -13.66 0.42 -20.59
C GLN A 79 -13.22 0.81 -19.17
N GLN A 80 -14.10 0.68 -18.17
CA GLN A 80 -13.76 0.90 -16.77
C GLN A 80 -12.82 -0.20 -16.26
N ILE A 81 -13.03 -1.45 -16.70
CA ILE A 81 -12.14 -2.58 -16.37
C ILE A 81 -10.74 -2.31 -16.94
N ILE A 82 -10.64 -2.00 -18.24
CA ILE A 82 -9.35 -1.71 -18.90
C ILE A 82 -8.64 -0.52 -18.25
N SER A 83 -9.38 0.56 -17.95
CA SER A 83 -8.82 1.73 -17.26
C SER A 83 -8.27 1.37 -15.87
N ALA A 84 -9.03 0.58 -15.10
CA ALA A 84 -8.59 0.11 -13.79
C ALA A 84 -7.34 -0.78 -13.87
N MET A 85 -7.26 -1.68 -14.84
CA MET A 85 -6.07 -2.50 -15.09
C MET A 85 -4.85 -1.64 -15.43
N LYS A 86 -5.00 -0.65 -16.32
CA LYS A 86 -3.93 0.31 -16.66
C LYS A 86 -3.47 1.10 -15.44
N ALA A 87 -4.39 1.53 -14.59
CA ALA A 87 -4.06 2.21 -13.33
C ALA A 87 -3.28 1.31 -12.37
N VAL A 88 -3.65 0.03 -12.24
CA VAL A 88 -2.88 -0.95 -11.45
C VAL A 88 -1.48 -1.15 -12.03
N LYS A 89 -1.36 -1.38 -13.35
CA LYS A 89 -0.06 -1.50 -14.05
C LYS A 89 0.81 -0.28 -13.79
N SER A 90 0.28 0.93 -13.98
CA SER A 90 1.02 2.18 -13.77
C SER A 90 1.52 2.32 -12.33
N ARG A 91 0.69 1.94 -11.35
CA ARG A 91 1.05 1.98 -9.94
C ARG A 91 2.21 1.04 -9.61
N TYR A 92 2.15 -0.20 -10.12
CA TYR A 92 3.23 -1.17 -9.95
C TYR A 92 4.50 -0.78 -10.71
N ALA A 93 4.38 -0.16 -11.88
CA ALA A 93 5.52 0.35 -12.63
C ALA A 93 6.30 1.41 -11.83
N TYR A 94 5.59 2.42 -11.30
CA TYR A 94 6.19 3.43 -10.42
C TYR A 94 6.82 2.79 -9.19
N ALA A 95 6.08 1.93 -8.49
CA ALA A 95 6.53 1.28 -7.27
C ALA A 95 7.80 0.44 -7.49
N ASN A 96 7.90 -0.27 -8.63
CA ASN A 96 9.06 -1.08 -8.98
C ASN A 96 10.29 -0.22 -9.30
N GLN A 97 10.12 0.88 -10.04
CA GLN A 97 11.20 1.82 -10.30
C GLN A 97 11.72 2.43 -8.99
N PHE A 98 10.82 2.81 -8.10
CA PHE A 98 11.17 3.33 -6.79
C PHE A 98 11.90 2.27 -5.95
N ALA A 99 11.41 1.03 -5.91
CA ALA A 99 12.02 -0.08 -5.18
C ALA A 99 13.45 -0.39 -5.65
N LYS A 100 13.68 -0.43 -6.97
CA LYS A 100 15.01 -0.62 -7.58
C LYS A 100 16.02 0.47 -7.22
N SER A 101 15.55 1.65 -6.81
CA SER A 101 16.43 2.71 -6.36
C SER A 101 16.85 2.58 -4.89
N LEU A 102 16.28 1.62 -4.16
CA LEU A 102 16.51 1.40 -2.73
C LEU A 102 17.24 0.07 -2.43
N SER A 103 17.19 -0.91 -3.32
CA SER A 103 17.85 -2.21 -3.14
C SER A 103 18.18 -2.84 -4.49
N ASP A 104 19.23 -3.66 -4.50
CA ASP A 104 19.60 -4.51 -5.65
C ASP A 104 19.10 -5.95 -5.47
N ASP A 105 18.67 -6.33 -4.27
CA ASP A 105 18.16 -7.67 -3.98
C ASP A 105 16.74 -7.83 -4.53
N LYS A 106 16.56 -8.84 -5.39
CA LYS A 106 15.29 -9.10 -6.09
C LYS A 106 14.12 -9.33 -5.14
N LYS A 107 14.34 -9.99 -4.00
CA LYS A 107 13.29 -10.29 -3.02
C LYS A 107 12.85 -9.01 -2.29
N ASN A 108 13.81 -8.16 -1.94
CA ASN A 108 13.57 -6.86 -1.33
C ASN A 108 12.87 -5.92 -2.32
N ILE A 109 13.31 -5.86 -3.58
CA ILE A 109 12.65 -5.08 -4.65
C ILE A 109 11.18 -5.47 -4.75
N ASN A 110 10.86 -6.76 -4.81
CA ASN A 110 9.47 -7.23 -4.91
C ASN A 110 8.64 -6.82 -3.68
N SER A 111 9.19 -6.99 -2.47
CA SER A 111 8.51 -6.67 -1.22
C SER A 111 8.26 -5.16 -1.07
N ILE A 112 9.26 -4.33 -1.43
CA ILE A 112 9.14 -2.87 -1.43
C ILE A 112 8.15 -2.41 -2.51
N THR A 113 8.21 -3.01 -3.71
CA THR A 113 7.27 -2.73 -4.80
C THR A 113 5.82 -2.96 -4.35
N GLN A 114 5.55 -4.10 -3.72
CA GLN A 114 4.21 -4.40 -3.20
C GLN A 114 3.79 -3.41 -2.12
N ALA A 115 4.67 -3.07 -1.17
CA ALA A 115 4.36 -2.12 -0.11
C ALA A 115 4.04 -0.72 -0.66
N LEU A 116 4.80 -0.25 -1.64
CA LEU A 116 4.60 1.03 -2.32
C LEU A 116 3.32 1.03 -3.16
N ALA A 117 3.07 -0.03 -3.93
CA ALA A 117 1.84 -0.15 -4.70
C ALA A 117 0.61 -0.13 -3.79
N ASP A 118 0.66 -0.79 -2.63
CA ASP A 118 -0.42 -0.71 -1.64
C ASP A 118 -0.56 0.67 -1.01
N SER A 119 0.57 1.36 -0.75
CA SER A 119 0.56 2.72 -0.21
C SER A 119 -0.10 3.72 -1.17
N LEU A 120 0.27 3.64 -2.45
CA LEU A 120 -0.32 4.45 -3.52
C LEU A 120 -1.82 4.14 -3.71
N ALA A 121 -2.21 2.86 -3.59
CA ALA A 121 -3.62 2.46 -3.63
C ALA A 121 -4.42 3.02 -2.45
N ALA A 122 -3.76 3.21 -1.29
CA ALA A 122 -4.33 3.82 -0.10
C ALA A 122 -4.26 5.37 -0.10
N GLY A 123 -3.88 5.99 -1.22
CA GLY A 123 -3.89 7.45 -1.38
C GLY A 123 -2.58 8.15 -1.01
N MET A 124 -1.48 7.41 -0.79
CA MET A 124 -0.16 8.02 -0.69
C MET A 124 0.19 8.74 -2.00
N ASN A 125 0.71 9.96 -1.92
CA ASN A 125 1.18 10.68 -3.11
C ASN A 125 2.67 10.42 -3.36
N THR A 126 3.09 10.59 -4.61
CA THR A 126 4.46 10.32 -5.05
C THR A 126 5.47 11.34 -4.52
N LYS A 127 5.07 12.61 -4.36
CA LYS A 127 5.95 13.68 -3.85
C LYS A 127 6.42 13.41 -2.42
N ASP A 128 5.51 13.01 -1.54
CA ASP A 128 5.82 12.68 -0.14
C ASP A 128 6.66 11.40 -0.03
N LEU A 129 6.44 10.42 -0.92
CA LEU A 129 7.30 9.24 -1.03
C LEU A 129 8.74 9.62 -1.42
N GLU A 130 8.92 10.51 -2.40
CA GLU A 130 10.25 10.99 -2.80
C GLU A 130 10.97 11.75 -1.67
N THR A 131 10.25 12.50 -0.84
CA THR A 131 10.82 13.14 0.36
C THR A 131 11.37 12.08 1.32
N VAL A 132 10.60 11.04 1.62
CA VAL A 132 11.04 9.94 2.50
C VAL A 132 12.25 9.21 1.90
N ARG A 133 12.24 8.95 0.58
CA ARG A 133 13.38 8.33 -0.11
C ARG A 133 14.62 9.19 -0.06
N THR A 134 14.51 10.48 -0.30
CA THR A 134 15.65 11.42 -0.25
C THR A 134 16.27 11.39 1.14
N GLN A 135 15.45 11.47 2.20
CA GLN A 135 15.94 11.41 3.57
C GLN A 135 16.58 10.04 3.90
N LEU A 136 16.01 8.95 3.37
CA LEU A 136 16.57 7.61 3.52
C LEU A 136 17.93 7.50 2.81
N GLN A 137 18.09 8.05 1.61
CA GLN A 137 19.36 8.08 0.88
C GLN A 137 20.44 8.90 1.60
N VAL A 138 20.10 10.08 2.12
CA VAL A 138 21.03 10.86 2.97
C VAL A 138 21.49 10.03 4.19
N ARG A 139 20.55 9.30 4.79
CA ARG A 139 20.82 8.47 5.97
C ARG A 139 21.65 7.22 5.67
N THR A 140 21.54 6.64 4.48
CA THR A 140 22.33 5.48 4.06
C THR A 140 23.70 5.87 3.52
N GLN A 141 23.82 7.02 2.84
CA GLN A 141 25.10 7.55 2.34
C GLN A 141 26.03 8.02 3.46
N SER A 142 25.47 8.57 4.54
CA SER A 142 26.25 8.98 5.72
C SER A 142 26.84 7.81 6.53
N ARG A 143 26.33 6.58 6.34
CA ARG A 143 26.96 5.36 6.86
C ARG A 143 27.90 4.81 5.78
N GLN A 144 29.20 4.70 6.08
CA GLN A 144 30.21 4.18 5.15
C GLN A 144 29.69 2.96 4.34
N GLN A 145 29.67 3.12 3.01
CA GLN A 145 28.77 2.44 2.06
C GLN A 145 28.85 0.91 1.99
N THR A 146 29.92 0.27 2.50
CA THR A 146 30.15 -1.16 2.25
C THR A 146 29.90 -2.07 3.45
N LYS A 147 30.08 -1.61 4.69
CA LYS A 147 29.93 -2.47 5.87
C LYS A 147 28.48 -2.74 6.28
N ASN A 148 27.54 -1.88 5.89
CA ASN A 148 26.14 -1.92 6.37
C ASN A 148 25.08 -2.04 5.27
N LYS A 149 25.41 -2.61 4.08
CA LYS A 149 24.44 -2.75 2.98
C LYS A 149 23.16 -3.47 3.40
N ALA A 150 23.29 -4.62 4.09
CA ALA A 150 22.15 -5.38 4.57
C ALA A 150 21.29 -4.58 5.57
N GLU A 151 21.90 -3.83 6.49
CA GLU A 151 21.16 -2.97 7.42
C GLU A 151 20.41 -1.85 6.70
N ASN A 152 21.04 -1.23 5.69
CA ASN A 152 20.44 -0.17 4.89
C ASN A 152 19.23 -0.68 4.10
N GLU A 153 19.32 -1.89 3.54
CA GLU A 153 18.19 -2.55 2.86
C GLU A 153 17.06 -2.90 3.83
N GLN A 154 17.39 -3.40 5.03
CA GLN A 154 16.39 -3.65 6.07
C GLN A 154 15.72 -2.34 6.53
N LEU A 155 16.48 -1.26 6.67
CA LEU A 155 15.95 0.05 7.00
C LEU A 155 14.97 0.51 5.92
N ALA A 156 15.38 0.48 4.65
CA ALA A 156 14.52 0.83 3.52
C ALA A 156 13.22 0.03 3.50
N MET A 157 13.33 -1.28 3.67
CA MET A 157 12.18 -2.19 3.71
C MET A 157 11.23 -1.85 4.87
N GLN A 158 11.75 -1.68 6.09
CA GLN A 158 10.91 -1.36 7.23
C GLN A 158 10.27 0.02 7.06
N THR A 159 10.98 1.03 6.56
CA THR A 159 10.42 2.35 6.27
C THR A 159 9.25 2.25 5.29
N MET A 160 9.39 1.51 4.18
CA MET A 160 8.32 1.37 3.18
C MET A 160 7.12 0.56 3.71
N LEU A 161 7.36 -0.46 4.53
CA LEU A 161 6.28 -1.17 5.22
C LEU A 161 5.55 -0.25 6.23
N THR A 162 6.26 0.66 6.89
CA THR A 162 5.65 1.64 7.78
C THR A 162 4.80 2.64 7.02
N VAL A 163 5.28 3.15 5.87
CA VAL A 163 4.47 3.97 4.95
C VAL A 163 3.17 3.26 4.61
N ARG A 164 3.26 2.00 4.13
CA ARG A 164 2.09 1.18 3.78
C ARG A 164 1.09 1.07 4.91
N THR A 165 1.56 0.74 6.12
CA THR A 165 0.69 0.62 7.29
C THR A 165 -0.02 1.94 7.59
N MET A 166 0.71 3.05 7.64
CA MET A 166 0.13 4.36 7.96
C MET A 166 -0.86 4.84 6.89
N SER A 167 -0.53 4.66 5.60
CA SER A 167 -1.42 5.01 4.50
C SER A 167 -2.72 4.20 4.55
N ARG A 168 -2.63 2.88 4.80
CA ARG A 168 -3.81 2.03 4.94
C ARG A 168 -4.69 2.38 6.16
N LEU A 169 -4.10 2.97 7.19
CA LEU A 169 -4.81 3.47 8.37
C LEU A 169 -5.40 4.88 8.15
N GLY A 170 -5.29 5.44 6.95
CA GLY A 170 -5.84 6.75 6.59
C GLY A 170 -5.07 7.94 7.18
N VAL A 171 -3.80 7.74 7.56
CA VAL A 171 -2.91 8.83 7.97
C VAL A 171 -2.62 9.71 6.75
N ARG A 172 -2.65 11.04 6.92
CA ARG A 172 -2.38 11.98 5.82
C ARG A 172 -0.96 11.79 5.31
N THR A 173 -0.77 11.88 4.01
CA THR A 173 0.52 11.60 3.34
C THR A 173 1.65 12.49 3.85
N SER A 174 1.36 13.76 4.14
CA SER A 174 2.31 14.70 4.75
C SER A 174 2.73 14.27 6.16
N ASP A 175 1.77 13.83 6.99
CA ASP A 175 2.06 13.36 8.35
C ASP A 175 2.91 12.08 8.31
N VAL A 176 2.66 11.17 7.35
CA VAL A 176 3.49 9.97 7.14
C VAL A 176 4.92 10.35 6.77
N SER A 177 5.08 11.29 5.83
CA SER A 177 6.39 11.78 5.40
C SER A 177 7.14 12.45 6.56
N ASP A 178 6.50 13.35 7.30
CA ASP A 178 7.12 14.09 8.40
C ASP A 178 7.62 13.15 9.50
N ILE A 179 6.79 12.19 9.93
CA ILE A 179 7.16 11.23 10.97
C ILE A 179 8.37 10.41 10.54
N LEU A 180 8.35 9.85 9.32
CA LEU A 180 9.44 9.02 8.85
C LEU A 180 10.72 9.83 8.58
N CYS A 181 10.60 11.04 8.04
CA CYS A 181 11.74 11.91 7.84
C CYS A 181 12.39 12.28 9.18
N GLN A 182 11.60 12.64 10.18
CA GLN A 182 12.10 12.93 11.52
C GLN A 182 12.72 11.69 12.18
N SER A 183 12.10 10.49 12.07
CA SER A 183 12.70 9.25 12.58
C SER A 183 14.06 8.96 11.93
N LEU A 184 14.17 9.15 10.61
CA LEU A 184 15.42 8.94 9.87
C LEU A 184 16.49 9.98 10.24
N GLN A 185 16.11 11.25 10.45
CA GLN A 185 16.99 12.31 10.95
C GLN A 185 17.49 12.02 12.36
N ASN A 186 16.62 11.52 13.23
CA ASN A 186 16.94 11.04 14.58
C ASN A 186 17.62 9.65 14.59
N LYS A 187 18.10 9.20 13.43
CA LYS A 187 18.93 8.01 13.22
C LYS A 187 18.28 6.68 13.62
N TYR A 188 16.96 6.58 13.68
CA TYR A 188 16.25 5.34 13.99
C TYR A 188 16.77 4.18 13.13
N SER A 189 17.02 3.05 13.78
CA SER A 189 17.36 1.77 13.20
C SER A 189 16.13 1.11 12.57
N HIS A 190 16.35 0.06 11.77
CA HIS A 190 15.26 -0.70 11.18
C HIS A 190 14.36 -1.38 12.24
N GLN A 191 14.90 -1.74 13.41
CA GLN A 191 14.11 -2.28 14.52
C GLN A 191 13.22 -1.21 15.16
N GLU A 192 13.74 0.00 15.37
CA GLU A 192 12.95 1.12 15.90
C GLU A 192 11.84 1.53 14.93
N ILE A 193 12.12 1.58 13.62
CA ILE A 193 11.08 1.84 12.60
C ILE A 193 10.03 0.71 12.58
N LYS A 194 10.44 -0.54 12.76
CA LYS A 194 9.52 -1.69 12.88
C LYS A 194 8.65 -1.57 14.14
N GLN A 195 9.23 -1.17 15.26
CA GLN A 195 8.50 -0.95 16.52
C GLN A 195 7.51 0.21 16.38
N LEU A 196 7.93 1.33 15.79
CA LEU A 196 7.06 2.46 15.46
C LEU A 196 5.85 2.02 14.64
N ARG A 197 6.06 1.20 13.60
CA ARG A 197 4.96 0.64 12.80
C ARG A 197 3.99 -0.17 13.65
N SER A 198 4.50 -1.08 14.48
CA SER A 198 3.68 -1.92 15.35
C SER A 198 2.87 -1.09 16.34
N GLN A 199 3.47 -0.06 16.93
CA GLN A 199 2.79 0.86 17.85
C GLN A 199 1.66 1.62 17.15
N ILE A 200 1.93 2.17 15.95
CA ILE A 200 0.90 2.86 15.18
C ILE A 200 -0.26 1.91 14.86
N ALA A 201 0.04 0.69 14.39
CA ALA A 201 -0.99 -0.30 14.07
C ALA A 201 -1.85 -0.70 15.29
N GLN A 202 -1.24 -0.83 16.47
CA GLN A 202 -1.96 -1.17 17.70
C GLN A 202 -2.82 -0.01 18.21
N GLN A 203 -2.27 1.20 18.24
CA GLN A 203 -2.95 2.36 18.81
C GLN A 203 -4.13 2.84 17.96
N THR A 204 -4.14 2.56 16.64
CA THR A 204 -5.31 2.86 15.79
C THR A 204 -6.55 2.06 16.12
N HIS A 205 -6.43 0.95 16.86
CA HIS A 205 -7.61 0.23 17.36
C HIS A 205 -8.25 0.91 18.58
N GLN A 206 -7.55 1.82 19.25
CA GLN A 206 -8.00 2.47 20.49
C GLN A 206 -8.27 3.98 20.32
N ALA A 207 -7.62 4.62 19.34
CA ALA A 207 -7.75 6.06 19.06
C ALA A 207 -7.72 6.35 17.56
N SER A 208 -8.13 7.56 17.16
CA SER A 208 -8.07 7.96 15.75
C SER A 208 -6.61 7.96 15.22
N SER A 209 -6.38 7.39 14.04
CA SER A 209 -5.05 7.29 13.42
C SER A 209 -4.31 8.62 13.30
N ARG A 210 -5.05 9.71 13.16
CA ARG A 210 -4.50 11.07 13.10
C ARG A 210 -3.94 11.53 14.45
N GLN A 211 -4.62 11.20 15.54
CA GLN A 211 -4.18 11.59 16.88
C GLN A 211 -2.91 10.83 17.26
N VAL A 212 -2.88 9.53 16.97
CA VAL A 212 -1.71 8.68 17.19
C VAL A 212 -0.50 9.20 16.41
N ALA A 213 -0.64 9.43 15.10
CA ALA A 213 0.43 9.97 14.27
C ALA A 213 0.97 11.31 14.82
N ARG A 214 0.08 12.22 15.22
CA ARG A 214 0.48 13.52 15.80
C ARG A 214 1.20 13.40 17.14
N GLN A 215 0.83 12.42 17.98
CA GLN A 215 1.52 12.17 19.24
C GLN A 215 2.96 11.69 18.99
N HIS A 216 3.15 10.80 18.03
CA HIS A 216 4.48 10.32 17.63
C HIS A 216 5.34 11.42 16.97
N ALA A 217 4.77 12.23 16.07
CA ALA A 217 5.49 13.37 15.51
C ALA A 217 6.00 14.33 16.59
N LYS A 218 5.19 14.57 17.64
CA LYS A 218 5.59 15.42 18.77
C LYS A 218 6.67 14.79 19.65
N SER A 219 6.61 13.48 19.93
CA SER A 219 7.60 12.80 20.76
C SER A 219 8.96 12.69 20.06
N ILE A 220 8.95 12.46 18.75
CA ILE A 220 10.15 12.40 17.91
C ILE A 220 10.81 13.78 17.82
N GLY A 221 10.05 14.85 17.59
CA GLY A 221 10.56 16.21 17.46
C GLY A 221 11.17 16.80 18.74
N LYS A 222 10.82 16.27 19.92
CA LYS A 222 11.39 16.73 21.21
C LYS A 222 12.69 16.03 21.61
N GLY A 223 13.25 15.16 20.75
CA GLY A 223 14.55 14.53 21.00
C GLY A 223 14.50 13.49 22.12
N GLY A 224 13.60 12.50 21.99
CA GLY A 224 13.53 11.36 22.89
C GLY A 224 14.82 10.53 22.92
N LYS A 225 15.83 11.01 23.64
CA LYS A 225 16.77 10.15 24.35
C LYS A 225 15.98 9.48 25.46
N SER A 226 15.61 8.22 25.25
CA SER A 226 15.49 7.32 26.39
C SER A 226 16.90 7.16 26.93
N ASP A 227 17.26 7.96 27.93
CA ASP A 227 18.41 7.70 28.78
C ASP A 227 18.12 6.40 29.53
N ASN A 228 18.51 5.28 28.92
CA ASN A 228 18.66 4.02 29.62
C ASN A 228 20.14 3.91 29.98
N ASP A 229 20.52 4.66 31.02
CA ASP A 229 21.76 4.43 31.73
C ASP A 229 21.47 4.02 33.17
N SER A 230 22.41 3.28 33.72
CA SER A 230 22.20 2.14 34.60
C SER A 230 21.98 2.49 36.08
N SER A 231 21.37 1.54 36.79
CA SER A 231 21.67 1.13 38.18
C SER A 231 21.21 1.98 39.37
N GLY A 232 20.67 1.28 40.39
CA GLY A 232 20.58 1.75 41.77
C GLY A 232 19.18 1.67 42.36
N GLY A 233 18.95 0.69 43.22
CA GLY A 233 17.67 0.48 43.89
C GLY A 233 17.38 1.45 45.05
N VAL A 234 16.44 1.00 45.89
CA VAL A 234 16.12 1.45 47.25
C VAL A 234 14.95 2.46 47.35
N SER A 235 13.79 1.90 47.76
CA SER A 235 12.87 2.37 48.79
C SER A 235 12.10 3.70 48.64
N GLY A 236 10.78 3.54 48.47
CA GLY A 236 9.74 4.05 49.38
C GLY A 236 9.55 5.56 49.53
N VAL A 237 8.38 6.07 49.11
CA VAL A 237 7.47 6.80 50.02
C VAL A 237 6.12 7.07 49.35
N SER A 238 5.10 6.96 50.20
CA SER A 238 3.67 7.26 50.10
C SER A 238 3.27 8.52 49.34
N GLY A 239 2.15 8.41 48.62
CA GLY A 239 1.39 9.54 48.11
C GLY A 239 -0.07 9.14 47.84
N SER A 240 -0.86 9.09 48.92
CA SER A 240 -2.30 8.87 48.93
C SER A 240 -3.04 9.90 48.07
N GLY A 241 -3.99 9.44 47.27
CA GLY A 241 -4.92 10.28 46.51
C GLY A 241 -6.20 9.52 46.22
N SER A 242 -7.09 9.49 47.22
CA SER A 242 -8.43 8.92 47.16
C SER A 242 -9.40 9.83 46.39
N GLY A 243 -10.30 9.22 45.64
CA GLY A 243 -11.53 9.81 45.09
C GLY A 243 -11.91 9.09 43.80
N GLY A 244 -13.07 8.45 43.62
CA GLY A 244 -14.33 8.43 44.37
C GLY A 244 -15.48 8.50 43.35
N GLY A 245 -16.38 7.51 43.37
CA GLY A 245 -17.67 7.48 42.64
C GLY A 245 -17.56 7.10 41.16
N GLY A 246 -18.35 6.18 40.58
CA GLY A 246 -19.68 5.71 40.91
C GLY A 246 -20.64 6.12 39.78
N GLY A 247 -21.39 5.18 39.19
CA GLY A 247 -22.56 5.51 38.36
C GLY A 247 -22.74 4.69 37.08
N CYS A 248 -23.91 4.09 36.98
CA CYS A 248 -24.43 3.15 35.98
C CYS A 248 -25.34 3.82 34.92
N GLY A 249 -25.75 3.05 33.90
CA GLY A 249 -26.83 3.36 32.95
C GLY A 249 -26.30 3.67 31.54
N GLY A 250 -26.71 3.03 30.44
CA GLY A 250 -28.04 2.52 30.09
C GLY A 250 -28.65 3.47 29.06
N GLY A 251 -28.92 3.01 27.83
CA GLY A 251 -29.68 3.81 26.84
C GLY A 251 -29.39 3.42 25.39
N GLY A 252 -30.39 2.83 24.73
CA GLY A 252 -30.38 2.50 23.31
C GLY A 252 -30.95 3.61 22.41
N GLY A 253 -31.25 3.22 21.17
CA GLY A 253 -31.84 4.04 20.09
C GLY A 253 -30.76 4.53 19.12
N GLY A 254 -30.84 4.38 17.79
CA GLY A 254 -31.98 4.21 16.88
C GLY A 254 -31.90 5.32 15.82
N GLY A 255 -32.03 4.99 14.53
CA GLY A 255 -32.50 5.95 13.51
C GLY A 255 -31.51 6.42 12.42
N ASN A 256 -31.70 5.86 11.22
CA ASN A 256 -31.93 6.47 9.90
C ASN A 256 -31.10 7.64 9.32
N GLY A 257 -30.93 7.55 7.99
CA GLY A 257 -30.70 8.66 7.04
C GLY A 257 -29.49 8.37 6.13
N GLY A 258 -29.60 8.09 4.82
CA GLY A 258 -30.46 8.70 3.81
C GLY A 258 -29.71 9.85 3.14
N GLY A 259 -29.33 9.72 1.87
CA GLY A 259 -28.70 10.82 1.13
C GLY A 259 -28.08 10.41 -0.21
N GLY A 260 -28.91 10.39 -1.26
CA GLY A 260 -28.45 10.33 -2.65
C GLY A 260 -27.83 11.63 -3.12
N GLY A 261 -26.99 11.54 -4.15
CA GLY A 261 -26.41 12.69 -4.84
C GLY A 261 -26.20 12.38 -6.31
N ASN A 262 -27.23 12.66 -7.11
CA ASN A 262 -27.14 12.80 -8.57
C ASN A 262 -26.43 14.12 -8.89
N GLY A 263 -25.48 14.08 -9.82
CA GLY A 263 -24.84 15.27 -10.40
C GLY A 263 -24.55 15.04 -11.87
N GLY A 264 -25.59 15.18 -12.69
CA GLY A 264 -25.46 15.32 -14.13
C GLY A 264 -25.03 16.75 -14.48
N GLY A 265 -24.06 16.86 -15.38
CA GLY A 265 -23.60 18.12 -15.95
C GLY A 265 -23.23 17.90 -17.41
N VAL A 266 -24.23 18.06 -18.27
CA VAL A 266 -24.10 18.25 -19.71
C VAL A 266 -23.28 19.51 -19.99
N SER A 267 -22.36 19.44 -20.94
CA SER A 267 -21.89 20.61 -21.67
C SER A 267 -21.76 20.20 -23.14
N GLN A 268 -22.71 20.69 -23.91
CA GLN A 268 -22.78 20.63 -25.35
C GLN A 268 -22.38 22.01 -25.88
N ALA A 269 -21.57 21.98 -26.95
CA ALA A 269 -21.34 23.00 -27.99
C ALA A 269 -20.77 24.37 -27.58
N HIS A 270 -19.63 24.71 -28.19
CA HIS A 270 -19.55 25.80 -29.19
C HIS A 270 -18.24 25.66 -30.00
N PHE A 271 -18.41 25.68 -31.33
CA PHE A 271 -17.43 25.59 -32.45
C PHE A 271 -16.94 24.20 -32.86
#